data_AF-A0A353LUP9-F1
#
_entry.id   AF-A0A353LUP9-F1
#
_cell.length_a   1.000
_cell.length_b   1.000
_cell.length_c   1.000
_cell.angle_alpha   90.00
_cell.angle_beta   90.00
_cell.angle_gamma   90.00
#
_symmetry.space_group_name_H-M   'P 1'
#
loop_
_entity.id
_entity.type
_entity.pdbx_description
1 polymer ?
#
loop_
_entity_poly.entity_id
_entity_poly.type
_entity_poly.pdbx_seq_one_letter_code
_entity_poly.pdbx_strand_id
1 'polypeptide(L)'
;MPSKERASVGQLIFFLFVAIPIIEIAIFIQVGGWLGVLPTVGLIVLTALVGTLLLRWQGMTTLGRARAAIDRGAMPVAELVHGLFLLVAGLLLLTPGFATDLLGLLLFIPAIRLSVGGIILHRLIRQQQSGSKQDRGGPIVIDGEYEDISRADPPKDHRIDR
;
A
#
# COMPACT_ATOMS: atom_id res chain seq x y z
N MET A 1 -5.95 34.02 -12.98
CA MET A 1 -5.65 32.71 -13.60
C MET A 1 -4.28 32.28 -13.08
N PRO A 2 -4.17 31.14 -12.37
CA PRO A 2 -4.12 29.84 -13.04
C PRO A 2 -4.79 28.68 -12.26
N SER A 3 -5.59 27.88 -12.95
CA SER A 3 -6.12 26.60 -12.49
C SER A 3 -5.05 25.52 -12.61
N LYS A 4 -4.29 25.28 -11.53
CA LYS A 4 -3.32 24.19 -11.47
C LYS A 4 -4.03 22.83 -11.35
N GLU A 5 -3.91 22.05 -12.40
CA GLU A 5 -3.58 20.62 -12.38
C GLU A 5 -4.39 19.76 -11.41
N ARG A 6 -5.66 19.54 -11.74
CA ARG A 6 -6.26 18.23 -11.48
C ARG A 6 -5.94 17.37 -12.69
N ALA A 7 -4.77 16.74 -12.69
CA ALA A 7 -4.55 15.63 -13.61
C ALA A 7 -5.73 14.67 -13.43
N SER A 8 -6.52 14.50 -14.48
CA SER A 8 -7.65 13.57 -14.42
C SER A 8 -7.07 12.17 -14.22
N VAL A 9 -7.71 11.35 -13.38
CA VAL A 9 -7.24 9.99 -13.09
C VAL A 9 -6.94 9.20 -14.37
N GLY A 10 -7.71 9.45 -15.45
CA GLY A 10 -7.45 8.89 -16.78
C GLY A 10 -6.11 9.31 -17.39
N GLN A 11 -5.73 10.58 -17.30
CA GLN A 11 -4.42 11.05 -17.76
C GLN A 11 -3.29 10.42 -16.95
N LEU A 12 -3.45 10.29 -15.63
CA LEU A 12 -2.46 9.62 -14.78
C LEU A 12 -2.26 8.16 -15.18
N ILE A 13 -3.35 7.40 -15.38
CA ILE A 13 -3.29 6.00 -15.82
C ILE A 13 -2.63 5.89 -17.20
N PHE A 14 -2.97 6.79 -18.13
CA PHE A 14 -2.36 6.81 -19.46
C PHE A 14 -0.85 7.04 -19.38
N PHE A 15 -0.39 8.03 -18.61
CA PHE A 15 1.04 8.29 -18.44
C PHE A 15 1.76 7.11 -17.78
N LEU A 16 1.16 6.46 -16.77
CA LEU A 16 1.73 5.24 -16.16
C LEU A 16 1.83 4.10 -17.17
N PHE A 17 0.77 3.84 -17.92
CA PHE A 17 0.72 2.78 -18.93
C PHE A 17 1.77 2.97 -20.03
N VAL A 18 2.09 4.20 -20.41
CA VAL A 18 3.12 4.50 -21.41
C VAL A 18 4.52 4.56 -20.78
N ALA A 19 4.67 5.16 -19.60
CA ALA A 19 5.96 5.34 -18.96
C ALA A 19 6.56 4.00 -18.48
N ILE A 20 5.74 3.09 -17.95
CA ILE A 20 6.20 1.80 -17.43
C ILE A 20 6.94 1.00 -18.53
N PRO A 21 6.34 0.72 -19.71
CA PRO A 21 7.03 0.00 -20.79
C PRO A 21 8.30 0.70 -21.28
N ILE A 22 8.30 2.04 -21.37
CA ILE A 22 9.49 2.79 -21.80
C ILE A 22 10.64 2.58 -20.82
N ILE A 23 10.36 2.68 -19.51
CA ILE A 23 11.35 2.45 -18.46
C ILE A 23 11.85 1.01 -18.51
N GLU A 24 10.97 0.03 -18.73
CA GLU A 24 11.36 -1.37 -18.86
C GLU A 24 12.29 -1.62 -20.05
N ILE A 25 12.01 -1.04 -21.22
CA ILE A 25 12.88 -1.14 -22.39
C ILE A 25 14.25 -0.50 -22.11
N ALA A 26 14.29 0.65 -21.44
CA ALA A 26 15.55 1.32 -21.09
C ALA A 26 16.42 0.45 -20.17
N ILE A 27 15.82 -0.19 -19.15
CA ILE A 27 16.53 -1.10 -18.25
C ILE A 27 17.02 -2.34 -19.01
N PHE A 28 16.19 -2.92 -19.89
CA PHE A 28 16.58 -4.07 -20.71
C PHE A 28 17.81 -3.78 -21.57
N ILE A 29 17.85 -2.61 -22.21
CA ILE A 29 19.00 -2.17 -23.02
C ILE A 29 20.25 -1.99 -22.13
N GLN A 30 20.10 -1.36 -20.96
CA GLN A 30 21.21 -1.12 -20.04
C GLN A 30 21.82 -2.44 -19.52
N VAL A 31 20.97 -3.37 -19.09
CA VAL A 31 21.38 -4.70 -18.59
C VAL A 31 21.96 -5.54 -19.73
N GLY A 32 21.34 -5.51 -20.92
CA GLY A 32 21.83 -6.16 -22.13
C GLY A 32 23.21 -5.63 -22.57
N GLY A 33 23.48 -4.35 -22.35
CA GLY A 33 24.80 -3.76 -22.60
C GLY A 33 25.88 -4.21 -21.60
N TRP A 34 25.51 -4.55 -20.37
CA TRP A 34 26.46 -4.97 -19.32
C TRP A 34 26.70 -6.48 -19.29
N LEU A 35 25.64 -7.28 -19.45
CA LEU A 35 25.70 -8.74 -19.40
C LEU A 35 25.85 -9.39 -20.79
N GLY A 36 25.44 -8.68 -21.85
CA GLY A 36 25.27 -9.23 -23.19
C GLY A 36 23.85 -9.77 -23.42
N VAL A 37 23.45 -9.85 -24.70
CA VAL A 37 22.07 -10.17 -25.08
C VAL A 37 21.66 -11.59 -24.67
N LEU A 38 22.50 -12.60 -24.93
CA LEU A 38 22.19 -14.00 -24.64
C LEU A 38 21.92 -14.29 -23.16
N PRO A 39 22.78 -13.92 -22.19
CA PRO A 39 22.48 -14.15 -20.77
C PRO A 39 21.29 -13.33 -20.27
N THR A 40 21.07 -12.13 -20.83
CA THR A 40 19.90 -11.30 -20.52
C THR A 40 18.61 -12.00 -20.96
N VAL A 41 18.56 -12.51 -22.20
CA VAL A 41 17.41 -13.29 -22.70
C VAL A 41 17.21 -14.58 -21.89
N GLY A 42 18.30 -15.29 -21.55
CA GLY A 42 18.24 -16.49 -20.72
C GLY A 42 17.62 -16.23 -19.35
N LEU A 43 17.92 -15.08 -18.74
CA LEU A 43 17.35 -14.68 -17.46
C LEU A 43 15.85 -14.35 -17.57
N ILE A 44 15.36 -13.75 -18.67
CA ILE A 44 13.89 -13.60 -18.93
C ILE A 44 13.24 -14.96 -18.96
N VAL A 45 13.80 -15.86 -19.76
CA VAL A 45 13.20 -17.19 -19.94
C VAL A 45 13.16 -17.93 -18.61
N LEU A 46 14.19 -17.79 -17.80
CA LEU A 46 14.24 -18.36 -16.45
C LEU A 46 13.16 -17.77 -15.53
N THR A 47 13.00 -16.44 -15.48
CA THR A 47 11.98 -15.81 -14.63
C THR A 47 10.57 -16.16 -15.09
N ALA A 48 10.32 -16.15 -16.40
CA ALA A 48 9.05 -16.56 -16.98
C ALA A 48 8.73 -18.04 -16.64
N LEU A 49 9.73 -18.92 -16.71
CA LEU A 49 9.57 -20.33 -16.35
C LEU A 49 9.23 -20.48 -14.86
N VAL A 50 9.99 -19.84 -13.97
CA VAL A 50 9.76 -19.88 -12.52
C VAL A 50 8.38 -19.33 -12.17
N GLY A 51 8.01 -18.16 -12.71
CA GLY A 51 6.70 -17.56 -12.47
C GLY A 51 5.56 -18.44 -12.99
N THR A 52 5.71 -19.05 -14.16
CA THR A 52 4.72 -19.99 -14.71
C THR A 52 4.59 -21.25 -13.85
N LEU A 53 5.70 -21.79 -13.32
CA LEU A 53 5.68 -22.92 -12.41
C LEU A 53 4.94 -22.59 -11.11
N LEU A 54 5.23 -21.43 -10.51
CA LEU A 54 4.53 -20.95 -9.32
C LEU A 54 3.04 -20.75 -9.57
N LEU A 55 2.69 -20.14 -10.71
CA LEU A 55 1.32 -19.95 -11.15
C LEU A 55 0.58 -21.29 -11.26
N ARG A 56 1.22 -22.30 -11.86
CA ARG A 56 0.65 -23.64 -11.99
C ARG A 56 0.41 -24.29 -10.63
N TRP A 57 1.38 -24.22 -9.71
CA TRP A 57 1.25 -24.82 -8.38
C TRP A 57 0.18 -24.13 -7.53
N GLN A 58 0.15 -22.80 -7.50
CA GLN A 58 -0.86 -22.04 -6.76
C GLN A 58 -2.25 -22.14 -7.41
N GLY A 59 -2.31 -22.25 -8.74
CA GLY A 59 -3.55 -22.39 -9.49
C GLY A 59 -4.24 -23.72 -9.22
N MET A 60 -3.48 -24.82 -9.26
CA MET A 60 -4.02 -26.15 -8.97
C MET A 60 -4.55 -26.26 -7.53
N THR A 61 -3.83 -25.69 -6.55
CA THR A 61 -4.27 -25.71 -5.15
C THR A 61 -5.52 -24.85 -4.93
N THR A 62 -5.59 -23.67 -5.54
CA THR A 62 -6.76 -22.78 -5.48
C THR A 62 -7.99 -23.44 -6.12
N LEU A 63 -7.83 -24.07 -7.28
CA LEU A 63 -8.91 -24.77 -7.96
C LEU A 63 -9.40 -25.99 -7.15
N GLY A 64 -8.50 -26.73 -6.52
CA GLY A 64 -8.85 -27.84 -5.63
C GLY A 64 -9.68 -27.38 -4.42
N ARG A 65 -9.30 -26.25 -3.80
CA ARG A 65 -10.06 -25.66 -2.70
C ARG A 65 -11.43 -25.15 -3.14
N ALA A 66 -11.50 -24.51 -4.31
CA ALA A 66 -12.75 -24.03 -4.88
C ALA A 66 -13.74 -25.17 -5.11
N ARG A 67 -13.27 -26.27 -5.73
CA ARG A 67 -14.07 -27.50 -5.90
C ARG A 67 -14.54 -28.06 -4.57
N ALA A 68 -13.64 -28.20 -3.61
CA ALA A 68 -13.99 -28.72 -2.29
C ALA A 68 -15.01 -27.85 -1.53
N ALA A 69 -15.03 -26.54 -1.74
CA ALA A 69 -16.04 -25.66 -1.16
C ALA A 69 -17.41 -25.83 -1.85
N ILE A 70 -17.42 -25.93 -3.18
CA ILE A 70 -18.62 -26.21 -3.97
C ILE A 70 -19.25 -27.55 -3.59
N ASP A 71 -18.42 -28.60 -3.44
CA ASP A 71 -18.87 -29.94 -3.04
C ASP A 71 -19.51 -29.94 -1.64
N ARG A 72 -19.13 -28.99 -0.78
CA ARG A 72 -19.73 -28.77 0.55
C ARG A 72 -20.94 -27.84 0.54
N GLY A 73 -21.41 -27.41 -0.64
CA GLY A 73 -22.51 -26.45 -0.78
C GLY A 73 -22.16 -25.02 -0.35
N ALA A 74 -20.87 -24.68 -0.21
CA ALA A 74 -20.40 -23.35 0.15
C ALA A 74 -19.92 -22.57 -1.09
N MET A 75 -20.13 -21.25 -1.11
CA MET A 75 -19.62 -20.40 -2.19
C MET A 75 -18.11 -20.13 -2.02
N PRO A 76 -17.24 -20.44 -3.01
CA PRO A 76 -15.79 -20.27 -2.93
C PRO A 76 -15.34 -18.83 -3.24
N VAL A 77 -15.89 -17.82 -2.54
CA VAL A 77 -15.60 -16.41 -2.84
C VAL A 77 -14.11 -16.09 -2.70
N ALA A 78 -13.46 -16.62 -1.66
CA ALA A 78 -12.04 -16.39 -1.42
C ALA A 78 -11.16 -17.00 -2.52
N GLU A 79 -11.48 -18.21 -2.98
CA GLU A 79 -10.74 -18.89 -4.04
C GLU A 79 -10.96 -18.25 -5.40
N LEU A 80 -12.14 -17.70 -5.68
CA LEU A 80 -12.39 -16.93 -6.90
C LEU A 80 -11.54 -15.66 -6.95
N VAL A 81 -11.46 -14.92 -5.85
CA VAL A 81 -10.61 -13.73 -5.74
C VAL A 81 -9.13 -14.10 -5.89
N HIS A 82 -8.68 -15.18 -5.23
CA HIS A 82 -7.32 -15.69 -5.41
C HIS A 82 -7.05 -16.11 -6.86
N GLY A 83 -8.00 -16.79 -7.50
CA GLY A 83 -7.92 -17.17 -8.91
C GLY A 83 -7.80 -15.97 -9.83
N LEU A 84 -8.55 -14.89 -9.57
CA LEU A 84 -8.45 -13.64 -10.32
C LEU A 84 -7.08 -13.00 -10.17
N PHE A 85 -6.55 -12.90 -8.95
CA PHE A 85 -5.19 -12.39 -8.73
C PHE A 85 -4.14 -13.24 -9.44
N LEU A 86 -4.32 -14.57 -9.47
CA LEU A 86 -3.45 -15.46 -10.21
C LEU A 86 -3.50 -15.20 -11.72
N LEU A 87 -4.70 -15.01 -12.29
CA LEU A 87 -4.86 -14.69 -13.71
C LEU A 87 -4.22 -13.35 -14.07
N VAL A 88 -4.42 -12.34 -13.23
CA VAL A 88 -3.80 -11.02 -13.40
C VAL A 88 -2.28 -11.15 -13.30
N ALA A 89 -1.75 -11.87 -12.31
CA ALA A 89 -0.32 -12.12 -12.18
C ALA A 89 0.26 -12.86 -13.40
N GLY A 90 -0.44 -13.87 -13.92
CA GLY A 90 -0.05 -14.58 -15.13
C GLY A 90 -0.05 -13.70 -16.38
N LEU A 91 -1.02 -12.79 -16.50
CA LEU A 91 -1.08 -11.82 -17.59
C LEU A 91 0.04 -10.77 -17.48
N LEU A 92 0.34 -10.29 -16.27
CA LEU A 92 1.46 -9.39 -16.02
C LEU A 92 2.80 -10.05 -16.34
N LEU A 93 2.97 -11.34 -16.02
CA LEU A 93 4.18 -12.12 -16.34
C LEU A 93 4.37 -12.36 -17.85
N LEU A 94 3.27 -12.32 -18.61
CA LEU A 94 3.28 -12.44 -20.07
C LEU A 94 3.80 -11.19 -20.78
N THR A 95 3.65 -10.02 -20.15
CA THR A 95 4.34 -8.78 -20.52
C THR A 95 5.78 -8.87 -20.03
N PRO A 96 6.81 -8.89 -20.89
CA PRO A 96 8.19 -9.08 -20.46
C PRO A 96 8.70 -7.86 -19.68
N GLY A 97 8.49 -7.86 -18.36
CA GLY A 97 8.86 -6.79 -17.43
C GLY A 97 10.04 -7.17 -16.55
N PHE A 98 11.22 -7.30 -17.15
CA PHE A 98 12.48 -7.71 -16.49
C PHE A 98 12.75 -6.97 -15.15
N ALA A 99 12.36 -5.69 -15.07
CA ALA A 99 12.58 -4.85 -13.90
C ALA A 99 11.51 -5.05 -12.80
N THR A 100 10.26 -5.24 -13.21
CA THR A 100 9.11 -5.34 -12.30
C THR A 100 9.02 -6.75 -11.67
N ASP A 101 9.38 -7.80 -12.42
CA ASP A 101 9.48 -9.17 -11.91
C ASP A 101 10.64 -9.33 -10.91
N LEU A 102 11.82 -8.75 -11.18
CA LEU A 102 12.97 -8.88 -10.27
C LEU A 102 12.77 -8.06 -8.99
N LEU A 103 12.19 -6.86 -9.05
CA LEU A 103 11.79 -6.08 -7.87
C LEU A 103 10.63 -6.74 -7.11
N GLY A 104 9.67 -7.33 -7.81
CA GLY A 104 8.57 -8.11 -7.21
C GLY A 104 9.07 -9.36 -6.48
N LEU A 105 9.99 -10.12 -7.09
CA LEU A 105 10.67 -11.27 -6.48
C LEU A 105 11.59 -10.86 -5.32
N LEU A 106 12.30 -9.74 -5.43
CA LEU A 106 13.19 -9.22 -4.38
C LEU A 106 12.41 -8.74 -3.15
N LEU A 107 11.22 -8.15 -3.34
CA LEU A 107 10.30 -7.78 -2.25
C LEU A 107 9.62 -8.98 -1.60
N PHE A 108 9.57 -10.12 -2.31
CA PHE A 108 9.03 -11.39 -1.79
C PHE A 108 9.97 -12.04 -0.75
N ILE A 109 11.27 -11.69 -0.74
CA ILE A 109 12.28 -12.24 0.19
C ILE A 109 12.15 -11.59 1.59
N PRO A 110 11.90 -12.36 2.67
CA PRO A 110 11.67 -11.82 4.01
C PRO A 110 12.86 -11.05 4.61
N ALA A 111 14.09 -11.33 4.19
CA ALA A 111 15.29 -10.60 4.62
C ALA A 111 15.29 -9.12 4.17
N ILE A 112 14.71 -8.81 3.01
CA ILE A 112 14.67 -7.45 2.46
C ILE A 112 13.54 -6.63 3.10
N ARG A 113 12.46 -7.31 3.54
CA ARG A 113 11.35 -6.74 4.32
C ARG A 113 11.83 -6.09 5.63
N LEU A 114 12.79 -6.72 6.30
CA LEU A 114 13.34 -6.25 7.57
C LEU A 114 14.28 -5.04 7.37
N SER A 115 15.12 -5.06 6.34
CA SER A 115 16.04 -3.96 6.04
C SER A 115 15.31 -2.69 5.56
N VAL A 116 14.33 -2.84 4.67
CA VAL A 116 13.52 -1.72 4.17
C VAL A 116 12.59 -1.19 5.27
N GLY A 117 11.96 -2.08 6.06
CA GLY A 117 11.16 -1.69 7.22
C GLY A 117 11.96 -0.91 8.26
N GLY A 118 13.21 -1.30 8.51
CA GLY A 118 14.13 -0.58 9.40
C GLY A 118 14.49 0.82 8.90
N ILE A 119 14.71 1.00 7.59
CA ILE A 119 15.05 2.31 7.01
C ILE A 119 13.85 3.26 7.00
N ILE A 120 12.64 2.75 6.69
CA ILE A 120 11.41 3.53 6.67
C ILE A 120 11.03 3.98 8.09
N LEU A 121 11.12 3.06 9.08
CA LEU A 121 10.85 3.38 10.47
C LEU A 121 11.83 4.44 11.02
N HIS A 122 13.12 4.33 10.70
CA HIS A 122 14.10 5.35 11.09
C HIS A 122 13.87 6.72 10.45
N ARG A 123 13.33 6.78 9.23
CA ARG A 123 12.97 8.06 8.58
C ARG A 123 11.69 8.66 9.16
N LEU A 124 10.68 7.86 9.48
CA LEU A 124 9.47 8.31 10.15
C LEU A 124 9.77 8.87 11.56
N ILE A 125 10.60 8.19 12.35
CA ILE A 125 10.98 8.63 13.70
C ILE A 125 11.83 9.92 13.65
N ARG A 126 12.73 10.05 12.66
CA ARG A 126 13.53 11.30 12.47
C ARG A 126 12.69 12.48 11.97
N GLN A 127 11.64 12.22 11.18
CA GLN A 127 10.71 13.26 10.74
C GLN A 127 9.81 13.75 11.87
N GLN A 128 9.52 12.88 12.86
CA GLN A 128 8.72 13.24 14.04
C GLN A 128 9.52 14.03 15.10
N GLN A 129 10.85 13.89 15.15
CA GLN A 129 11.71 14.67 16.05
C GLN A 129 12.15 16.05 15.50
N SER A 130 11.97 16.32 14.21
CA SER A 130 12.29 17.63 13.62
C SER A 130 11.13 18.64 13.70
N GLY A 131 9.99 18.27 14.29
CA GLY A 131 8.78 19.11 14.38
C GLY A 131 8.37 19.58 15.78
N SER A 132 9.12 19.28 16.84
CA SER A 132 8.71 19.57 18.24
C SER A 132 9.72 20.44 18.99
N LYS A 133 10.25 21.48 18.34
CA LYS A 133 11.14 22.47 18.95
C LYS A 133 10.61 23.91 18.83
N GLN A 134 9.37 24.13 19.28
CA GLN A 134 8.76 25.43 19.63
C GLN A 134 7.35 25.08 20.15
N ASP A 135 6.87 25.30 21.37
CA ASP A 135 7.10 26.29 22.41
C ASP A 135 7.01 25.61 23.79
N ARG A 136 7.98 25.89 24.66
CA ARG A 136 7.85 25.71 26.11
C ARG A 136 8.23 27.04 26.75
N GLY A 137 7.24 27.81 27.21
CA GLY A 137 7.55 29.01 27.99
C GLY A 137 6.46 30.06 28.20
N GLY A 138 5.17 29.74 28.13
CA GLY A 138 4.11 30.66 28.56
C GLY A 138 3.28 30.03 29.69
N PRO A 139 3.04 30.71 30.83
CA PRO A 139 2.14 30.19 31.86
C PRO A 139 0.72 30.09 31.28
N ILE A 140 0.08 28.93 31.49
CA ILE A 140 -1.28 28.67 31.03
C ILE A 140 -2.21 29.53 31.89
N VAL A 141 -2.76 30.60 31.31
CA VAL A 141 -3.84 31.40 31.91
C VAL A 141 -5.14 30.71 31.55
N ILE A 142 -5.85 30.21 32.57
CA ILE A 142 -7.17 29.60 32.44
C ILE A 142 -8.18 30.68 32.84
N ASP A 143 -8.87 31.26 31.87
CA ASP A 143 -10.00 32.15 32.12
C ASP A 143 -11.20 31.31 32.55
N GLY A 144 -11.54 31.39 33.84
CA GLY A 144 -12.76 30.81 34.40
C GLY A 144 -13.91 31.80 34.29
N GLU A 145 -15.03 31.37 33.70
CA GLU A 145 -16.28 32.11 33.75
C GLU A 145 -16.86 31.99 35.17
N TYR A 146 -17.15 33.13 35.82
CA TYR A 146 -17.71 33.17 37.17
C TYR A 146 -19.13 33.75 37.13
N GLU A 147 -20.03 33.16 37.90
CA GLU A 147 -21.37 33.68 38.14
C GLU A 147 -21.43 34.28 39.55
N ASP A 148 -21.73 35.56 39.65
CA ASP A 148 -21.75 36.31 40.91
C ASP A 148 -23.00 35.96 41.73
N ILE A 149 -22.83 35.08 42.71
CA ILE A 149 -23.89 34.65 43.63
C ILE A 149 -24.28 35.70 44.68
N SER A 150 -23.72 36.92 44.64
CA SER A 150 -24.10 38.00 45.57
C SER A 150 -25.48 38.60 45.28
N ARG A 151 -26.16 38.17 44.20
CA ARG A 151 -27.57 38.44 43.91
C ARG A 151 -28.44 37.19 43.97
N ALA A 152 -28.26 36.35 44.99
CA ALA A 152 -29.26 35.34 45.31
C ALA A 152 -30.42 36.00 46.07
N ASP A 153 -31.58 36.14 45.41
CA ASP A 153 -32.85 36.38 46.10
C ASP A 153 -33.07 35.29 47.16
N PRO A 154 -33.44 35.63 48.41
CA PRO A 154 -33.57 34.65 49.47
C PRO A 154 -34.69 33.63 49.15
N PRO A 155 -34.51 32.35 49.49
CA PRO A 155 -35.48 31.31 49.16
C PRO A 155 -36.81 31.55 49.88
N LYS A 156 -37.92 31.49 49.14
CA LYS A 156 -39.28 31.57 49.72
C LYS A 156 -39.58 30.29 50.52
N ASP A 157 -39.66 30.45 51.83
CA ASP A 157 -40.09 29.44 52.80
C ASP A 157 -41.54 29.02 52.53
N HIS A 158 -41.75 27.78 52.08
CA HIS A 158 -43.07 27.14 52.12
C HIS A 158 -43.19 26.40 53.45
N ARG A 159 -43.80 27.08 54.43
CA ARG A 159 -44.29 26.44 55.65
C ARG A 159 -45.28 25.32 55.30
N ILE A 160 -44.97 24.12 55.78
CA ILE A 160 -45.91 23.01 55.84
C ILE A 160 -46.77 23.23 57.09
N ASP A 161 -47.96 23.77 56.88
CA ASP A 161 -49.00 23.83 57.90
C ASP A 161 -49.84 22.54 57.84
N ARG A 162 -50.08 21.97 59.02
CA ARG A 162 -50.75 20.69 59.32
C ARG A 162 -52.13 20.53 58.70
#